data_AF-A0A848VJA5-F1
#
_entry.id   AF-A0A848VJA5-F1
#
_cell.length_a   1.000
_cell.length_b   1.000
_cell.length_c   1.000
_cell.angle_alpha   90.00
_cell.angle_beta   90.00
_cell.angle_gamma   90.00
#
_symmetry.space_group_name_H-M   'P 1'
#
loop_
_entity.id
_entity.type
_entity.pdbx_description
1 polymer ?
#
loop_
_entity_poly.entity_id
_entity_poly.type
_entity_poly.pdbx_seq_one_letter_code
_entity_poly.pdbx_strand_id
1 'polypeptide(L)'
;MRTCDTTGLPVFLRAQFFIKANAVAAVVFLLVGAIGAILLALTRWSAVHLLSDVMYYRVLTLHGINMLIFWILFFEVAVLYFCCTTLLNTKLASNWVAWLSFVLMIVGALMTNYIILVGQGDVLMTSYPPLMAHPLFYLGMILVAVGALVGIILF
;
A
#
# COMPACT_ATOMS: atom_id res chain seq x y z
N MET A 1 -17.00 -22.71 1.97
CA MET A 1 -15.57 -23.10 2.17
C MET A 1 -15.26 -24.12 1.09
N ARG A 2 -14.07 -24.08 0.49
CA ARG A 2 -13.58 -25.15 -0.38
C ARG A 2 -12.29 -25.72 0.19
N THR A 3 -11.92 -26.92 -0.20
CA THR A 3 -10.59 -27.48 0.09
C THR A 3 -9.65 -27.12 -1.06
N CYS A 4 -8.40 -26.84 -0.77
CA CYS A 4 -7.38 -26.65 -1.80
C CYS A 4 -6.94 -28.02 -2.35
N ASP A 5 -7.08 -28.25 -3.65
CA ASP A 5 -6.73 -29.54 -4.27
C ASP A 5 -5.24 -29.87 -4.18
N THR A 6 -4.38 -28.84 -4.08
CA THR A 6 -2.93 -29.00 -4.00
C THR A 6 -2.43 -29.16 -2.56
N THR A 7 -2.97 -28.38 -1.62
CA THR A 7 -2.44 -28.32 -0.24
C THR A 7 -3.33 -29.01 0.79
N GLY A 8 -4.55 -29.40 0.44
CA GLY A 8 -5.55 -29.94 1.38
C GLY A 8 -6.09 -28.93 2.40
N LEU A 9 -5.65 -27.67 2.37
CA LEU A 9 -6.04 -26.66 3.35
C LEU A 9 -7.45 -26.10 3.10
N PRO A 10 -8.19 -25.71 4.17
CA PRO A 10 -9.48 -25.06 4.03
C PRO A 10 -9.33 -23.63 3.49
N VAL A 11 -10.14 -23.28 2.50
CA VAL A 11 -10.16 -21.95 1.88
C VAL A 11 -11.55 -21.34 2.03
N PHE A 12 -11.63 -20.26 2.81
CA PHE A 12 -12.84 -19.45 2.95
C PHE A 12 -12.94 -18.45 1.81
N LEU A 13 -13.96 -18.57 0.96
CA LEU A 13 -14.10 -17.75 -0.27
C LEU A 13 -14.12 -16.24 -0.01
N ARG A 14 -14.76 -15.80 1.09
CA ARG A 14 -14.79 -14.37 1.47
C ARG A 14 -13.42 -13.85 1.86
N ALA A 15 -12.69 -14.61 2.68
CA ALA A 15 -11.31 -14.26 3.03
C ALA A 15 -10.40 -14.29 1.80
N GLN A 16 -10.56 -15.31 0.94
CA GLN A 16 -9.81 -15.43 -0.31
C GLN A 16 -9.97 -14.20 -1.22
N PHE A 17 -11.17 -13.61 -1.28
CA PHE A 17 -11.39 -12.37 -2.01
C PHE A 17 -10.54 -11.23 -1.46
N PHE A 18 -10.57 -10.98 -0.15
CA PHE A 18 -9.80 -9.89 0.46
C PHE A 18 -8.29 -10.13 0.46
N ILE A 19 -7.84 -11.39 0.58
CA ILE A 19 -6.44 -11.77 0.41
C ILE A 19 -5.98 -11.34 -1.00
N LYS A 20 -6.73 -11.72 -2.03
CA LYS A 20 -6.41 -11.35 -3.42
C LYS A 20 -6.48 -9.85 -3.64
N ALA A 21 -7.50 -9.17 -3.11
CA ALA A 21 -7.67 -7.73 -3.27
C ALA A 21 -6.46 -6.96 -2.70
N ASN A 22 -6.05 -7.29 -1.48
CA ASN A 22 -4.86 -6.69 -0.86
C ASN A 22 -3.58 -7.08 -1.60
N ALA A 23 -3.40 -8.35 -1.99
CA ALA A 23 -2.21 -8.78 -2.72
C ALA A 23 -2.07 -8.09 -4.09
N VAL A 24 -3.18 -7.92 -4.82
CA VAL A 24 -3.19 -7.19 -6.10
C VAL A 24 -2.88 -5.72 -5.88
N ALA A 25 -3.52 -5.07 -4.90
CA ALA A 25 -3.24 -3.67 -4.57
C ALA A 25 -1.76 -3.48 -4.21
N ALA A 26 -1.19 -4.40 -3.42
CA ALA A 26 0.22 -4.43 -3.10
C ALA A 26 1.06 -4.42 -4.38
N VAL A 27 0.87 -5.40 -5.28
CA VAL A 27 1.65 -5.52 -6.53
C VAL A 27 1.52 -4.25 -7.40
N VAL A 28 0.35 -3.63 -7.43
CA VAL A 28 0.15 -2.35 -8.14
C VAL A 28 1.02 -1.24 -7.53
N PHE A 29 1.01 -1.07 -6.20
CA PHE A 29 1.86 -0.06 -5.54
C PHE A 29 3.35 -0.38 -5.66
N LEU A 30 3.73 -1.67 -5.64
CA LEU A 30 5.09 -2.10 -5.94
C LEU A 30 5.51 -1.67 -7.35
N LEU A 31 4.65 -1.88 -8.35
CA LEU A 31 4.93 -1.47 -9.73
C LEU A 31 5.10 0.05 -9.85
N VAL A 32 4.20 0.84 -9.25
CA VAL A 32 4.29 2.31 -9.22
C VAL A 32 5.61 2.76 -8.56
N GLY A 33 5.94 2.19 -7.40
CA GLY A 33 7.19 2.48 -6.72
C GLY A 33 8.42 2.07 -7.54
N ALA A 34 8.36 0.96 -8.28
CA ALA A 34 9.49 0.42 -9.04
C ALA A 34 9.77 1.27 -10.28
N ILE A 35 8.73 1.76 -10.95
CA ILE A 35 8.86 2.76 -12.02
C ILE A 35 9.56 4.01 -11.46
N GLY A 36 9.13 4.50 -10.28
CA GLY A 36 9.81 5.59 -9.59
C GLY A 36 11.28 5.31 -9.31
N ALA A 37 11.62 4.10 -8.86
CA ALA A 37 13.00 3.69 -8.59
C ALA A 37 13.88 3.76 -9.86
N ILE A 38 13.36 3.27 -10.99
CA ILE A 38 14.07 3.29 -12.27
C ILE A 38 14.31 4.74 -12.73
N LEU A 39 13.31 5.61 -12.63
CA LEU A 39 13.45 7.03 -13.00
C LEU A 39 14.51 7.74 -12.14
N LEU A 40 14.53 7.47 -10.83
CA LEU A 40 15.51 8.03 -9.90
C LEU A 40 16.92 7.51 -10.19
N ALA A 41 17.07 6.19 -10.40
CA ALA A 41 18.35 5.57 -10.69
C ALA A 41 18.94 6.08 -12.01
N LEU A 42 18.11 6.18 -13.06
CA LEU A 42 18.54 6.73 -14.34
C LEU A 42 18.92 8.20 -14.23
N THR A 43 18.21 9.01 -13.43
CA THR A 43 18.56 10.43 -13.24
C THR A 43 19.82 10.63 -12.39
N ARG A 44 20.16 9.66 -11.53
CA ARG A 44 21.42 9.69 -10.75
C ARG A 44 22.64 9.27 -11.57
N TRP A 45 22.45 8.69 -12.75
CA TRP A 45 23.54 8.32 -13.62
C TRP A 45 24.10 9.55 -14.32
N SER A 46 25.40 9.80 -14.21
CA SER A 46 26.07 10.95 -14.86
C SER A 46 25.85 11.11 -16.36
N ALA A 47 25.42 10.08 -17.08
CA ALA A 47 25.12 10.14 -18.52
C ALA A 47 23.64 10.44 -18.82
N VAL A 48 22.72 10.18 -17.89
CA VAL A 48 21.27 10.22 -18.13
C VAL A 48 20.61 11.08 -17.06
N HIS A 49 19.80 12.07 -17.46
CA HIS A 49 19.14 12.98 -16.53
C HIS A 49 17.68 13.19 -16.95
N LEU A 50 16.81 12.21 -16.64
CA LEU A 50 15.43 12.18 -17.12
C LEU A 50 14.49 13.12 -16.36
N LEU A 51 14.77 13.38 -15.08
CA LEU A 51 13.94 14.23 -14.23
C LEU A 51 14.60 15.58 -13.98
N SER A 52 13.82 16.65 -13.97
CA SER A 52 14.23 17.93 -13.39
C SER A 52 14.31 17.81 -11.86
N ASP A 53 14.97 18.76 -11.20
CA ASP A 53 15.14 18.76 -9.74
C ASP A 53 13.80 18.63 -8.99
N VAL A 54 12.78 19.39 -9.40
CA VAL A 54 11.43 19.33 -8.81
C VAL A 54 10.82 17.94 -8.99
N MET A 55 10.89 17.37 -10.20
CA MET A 55 10.35 16.05 -10.47
C MET A 55 11.14 14.94 -9.76
N TYR A 56 12.44 15.12 -9.56
CA TYR A 56 13.27 14.19 -8.81
C TYR A 56 12.77 14.04 -7.37
N TYR A 57 12.55 15.13 -6.64
CA TYR A 57 12.05 15.07 -5.26
C TYR A 57 10.60 14.58 -5.17
N ARG A 58 9.76 14.91 -6.15
CA ARG A 58 8.39 14.40 -6.26
C ARG A 58 8.35 12.89 -6.45
N VAL A 59 9.10 12.39 -7.43
CA VAL A 59 9.22 10.96 -7.71
C VAL A 59 9.92 10.24 -6.56
N LEU A 60 10.87 10.88 -5.86
CA LEU A 60 11.51 10.33 -4.67
C LEU A 60 10.50 10.09 -3.55
N THR A 61 9.61 11.06 -3.31
CA THR A 61 8.52 10.90 -2.33
C THR A 61 7.56 9.79 -2.77
N LEU A 62 7.12 9.82 -4.03
CA LEU A 62 6.25 8.80 -4.62
C LEU A 62 6.85 7.40 -4.44
N HIS A 63 8.10 7.20 -4.86
CA HIS A 63 8.82 5.94 -4.74
C HIS A 63 8.86 5.45 -3.29
N GLY A 64 9.35 6.30 -2.37
CA GLY A 64 9.53 5.92 -0.97
C GLY A 64 8.23 5.52 -0.29
N ILE A 65 7.16 6.29 -0.48
CA ILE A 65 5.85 6.02 0.13
C ILE A 65 5.20 4.76 -0.48
N ASN A 66 5.27 4.58 -1.80
CA ASN A 66 4.68 3.38 -2.42
C ASN A 66 5.44 2.10 -2.07
N MET A 67 6.77 2.17 -1.92
CA MET A 67 7.61 1.02 -1.60
C MET A 67 7.58 0.64 -0.12
N LEU A 68 7.75 1.61 0.77
CA LEU A 68 7.98 1.33 2.20
C LEU A 68 6.69 1.37 3.03
N ILE A 69 5.60 1.92 2.49
CA ILE A 69 4.32 2.00 3.20
C ILE A 69 3.26 1.21 2.44
N PHE A 70 2.90 1.60 1.22
CA PHE A 70 1.71 1.03 0.57
C PHE A 70 1.91 -0.42 0.15
N TRP A 71 2.96 -0.74 -0.61
CA TRP A 71 3.27 -2.12 -0.99
C TRP A 71 3.33 -3.04 0.25
N ILE A 72 4.13 -2.66 1.25
CA ILE A 72 4.37 -3.48 2.44
C ILE A 72 3.07 -3.70 3.21
N LEU A 73 2.33 -2.64 3.56
CA LEU A 73 1.13 -2.78 4.39
C LEU A 73 0.01 -3.56 3.69
N PHE A 74 -0.21 -3.33 2.39
CA PHE A 74 -1.18 -4.14 1.64
C PHE A 74 -0.75 -5.61 1.57
N PHE A 75 0.54 -5.88 1.37
CA PHE A 75 1.06 -7.25 1.35
C PHE A 75 0.94 -7.92 2.73
N GLU A 76 1.30 -7.23 3.81
CA GLU A 76 1.18 -7.71 5.19
C GLU A 76 -0.25 -8.05 5.56
N VAL A 77 -1.23 -7.20 5.20
CA VAL A 77 -2.66 -7.50 5.45
C VAL A 77 -3.11 -8.71 4.64
N ALA A 78 -2.67 -8.86 3.38
CA ALA A 78 -2.98 -10.05 2.58
C ALA A 78 -2.42 -11.33 3.22
N VAL A 79 -1.17 -11.29 3.68
CA VAL A 79 -0.50 -12.41 4.36
C VAL A 79 -1.18 -12.70 5.70
N LEU A 80 -1.53 -11.69 6.48
CA LEU A 80 -2.26 -11.85 7.74
C LEU A 80 -3.58 -12.59 7.51
N TYR A 81 -4.38 -12.14 6.55
CA TYR A 81 -5.67 -12.76 6.25
C TYR A 81 -5.50 -14.21 5.79
N PHE A 82 -4.48 -14.48 4.98
CA PHE A 82 -4.13 -15.83 4.54
C PHE A 82 -3.73 -16.72 5.72
N CYS A 83 -2.77 -16.29 6.53
CA CYS A 83 -2.29 -17.04 7.68
C CYS A 83 -3.41 -17.32 8.68
N CYS A 84 -4.19 -16.31 9.06
CA CYS A 84 -5.28 -16.47 10.02
C CYS A 84 -6.38 -17.40 9.50
N THR A 85 -6.83 -17.23 8.24
CA THR A 85 -7.99 -17.99 7.75
C THR A 85 -7.66 -19.35 7.16
N THR A 86 -6.47 -19.52 6.58
CA THR A 86 -6.09 -20.76 5.88
C THR A 86 -5.18 -21.64 6.73
N LEU A 87 -4.22 -21.06 7.47
CA LEU A 87 -3.27 -21.83 8.28
C LEU A 87 -3.79 -22.06 9.71
N LEU A 88 -4.30 -21.00 10.35
CA LEU A 88 -4.83 -21.07 11.72
C LEU A 88 -6.32 -21.43 11.78
N ASN A 89 -6.99 -21.50 10.62
CA ASN A 89 -8.42 -21.83 10.49
C ASN A 89 -9.35 -20.92 11.33
N THR A 90 -8.94 -19.67 11.57
CA THR A 90 -9.75 -18.64 12.22
C THR A 90 -10.71 -18.01 11.22
N LYS A 91 -11.93 -17.72 11.65
CA LYS A 91 -12.92 -17.06 10.78
C LYS A 91 -12.63 -15.57 10.67
N LEU A 92 -12.80 -15.00 9.49
CA LEU A 92 -12.88 -13.56 9.30
C LEU A 92 -14.10 -13.01 10.07
N ALA A 93 -13.87 -12.23 11.12
CA ALA A 93 -14.93 -11.85 12.07
C ALA A 93 -16.10 -11.10 11.42
N SER A 94 -15.82 -10.19 10.49
CA SER A 94 -16.86 -9.42 9.79
C SER A 94 -16.46 -9.03 8.37
N ASN A 95 -17.34 -9.35 7.41
CA ASN A 95 -17.16 -8.97 6.01
C ASN A 95 -17.26 -7.45 5.79
N TRP A 96 -18.12 -6.77 6.54
CA TRP A 96 -18.28 -5.32 6.44
C TRP A 96 -17.04 -4.59 6.96
N VAL A 97 -16.43 -5.09 8.03
CA VAL A 97 -15.21 -4.52 8.60
C VAL A 97 -14.00 -4.79 7.68
N ALA A 98 -13.95 -5.95 7.02
CA ALA A 98 -12.94 -6.23 6.00
C ALA A 98 -13.03 -5.27 4.79
N TRP A 99 -14.25 -4.95 4.35
CA TRP A 99 -14.45 -3.90 3.34
C TRP A 99 -14.02 -2.53 3.84
N LEU A 100 -14.38 -2.16 5.08
CA LEU A 100 -13.96 -0.88 5.66
C LEU A 100 -12.44 -0.76 5.71
N SER A 101 -11.74 -1.80 6.18
CA SER A 101 -10.27 -1.87 6.19
C SER A 101 -9.70 -1.62 4.79
N PHE A 102 -10.15 -2.40 3.79
CA PHE A 102 -9.65 -2.29 2.43
C PHE A 102 -9.93 -0.92 1.79
N VAL A 103 -11.15 -0.37 2.00
CA VAL A 103 -11.54 0.94 1.47
C VAL A 103 -10.72 2.07 2.10
N LEU A 104 -10.53 2.05 3.41
CA LEU A 104 -9.70 3.04 4.10
C LEU A 104 -8.26 3.03 3.56
N MET A 105 -7.68 1.84 3.39
CA MET A 105 -6.34 1.70 2.84
C MET A 105 -6.24 2.21 1.40
N ILE A 106 -7.16 1.80 0.51
CA ILE A 106 -7.06 2.18 -0.91
C ILE A 106 -7.34 3.67 -1.12
N VAL A 107 -8.34 4.22 -0.44
CA VAL A 107 -8.65 5.65 -0.53
C VAL A 107 -7.51 6.48 0.05
N GLY A 108 -6.95 6.08 1.19
CA GLY A 108 -5.80 6.75 1.78
C GLY A 108 -4.59 6.76 0.86
N ALA A 109 -4.24 5.60 0.28
CA ALA A 109 -3.10 5.48 -0.62
C ALA A 109 -3.28 6.27 -1.94
N LEU A 110 -4.49 6.28 -2.50
CA LEU A 110 -4.82 7.08 -3.70
C LEU A 110 -4.80 8.58 -3.39
N MET A 111 -5.34 9.00 -2.24
CA MET A 111 -5.31 10.39 -1.79
C MET A 111 -3.88 10.90 -1.63
N THR A 112 -3.02 10.13 -0.94
CA THR A 112 -1.61 10.50 -0.77
C THR A 112 -0.89 10.60 -2.11
N ASN A 113 -1.04 9.61 -3.00
CA ASN A 113 -0.43 9.63 -4.33
C ASN A 113 -0.91 10.81 -5.17
N TYR A 114 -2.20 11.14 -5.12
CA TYR A 114 -2.75 12.30 -5.82
C TYR A 114 -2.06 13.59 -5.37
N ILE A 115 -1.94 13.82 -4.05
CA ILE A 115 -1.29 15.00 -3.48
C ILE A 115 0.19 15.11 -3.87
N ILE A 116 0.90 13.98 -3.90
CA ILE A 116 2.29 13.93 -4.40
C ILE A 116 2.33 14.36 -5.88
N LEU A 117 1.49 13.77 -6.73
CA LEU A 117 1.54 13.99 -8.18
C LEU A 117 1.17 15.42 -8.59
N VAL A 118 0.25 16.06 -7.87
CA VAL A 118 -0.07 17.49 -8.09
C VAL A 118 0.97 18.45 -7.50
N GLY A 119 2.03 17.93 -6.87
CA GLY A 119 3.15 18.72 -6.39
C GLY A 119 2.98 19.40 -5.05
N GLN A 120 2.08 18.87 -4.22
CA GLN A 120 1.84 19.37 -2.87
C GLN A 120 2.26 18.37 -1.79
N GLY A 121 3.06 17.37 -2.16
CA GLY A 121 3.50 16.28 -1.28
C GLY A 121 4.99 15.99 -1.38
N ASP A 122 5.82 16.94 -1.80
CA ASP A 122 7.26 16.75 -2.04
C ASP A 122 8.05 16.74 -0.70
N VAL A 123 7.72 15.80 0.20
CA VAL A 123 8.21 15.75 1.60
C VAL A 123 9.08 14.53 1.93
N LEU A 124 9.47 13.75 0.93
CA LEU A 124 10.19 12.48 1.07
C LEU A 124 9.41 11.47 1.94
N MET A 125 9.96 10.26 2.10
CA MET A 125 9.30 9.23 2.93
C MET A 125 9.20 9.65 4.40
N THR A 126 10.19 10.37 4.93
CA THR A 126 10.27 10.71 6.36
C THR A 126 9.44 11.92 6.76
N SER A 127 9.06 12.80 5.81
CA SER A 127 8.23 13.98 6.07
C SER A 127 8.77 14.91 7.17
N TYR A 128 10.09 15.08 7.23
CA TYR A 128 10.72 15.94 8.25
C TYR A 128 10.49 17.43 7.98
N PRO A 129 10.17 18.23 9.03
CA PRO A 129 10.18 19.69 8.93
C PRO A 129 11.55 20.24 8.49
N PRO A 130 11.61 21.40 7.80
CA PRO A 130 10.52 22.37 7.52
C PRO A 130 9.67 22.05 6.29
N LEU A 131 9.90 20.93 5.59
CA LEU A 131 9.10 20.53 4.44
C LEU A 131 7.69 20.09 4.89
N MET A 132 6.67 20.75 4.38
CA MET A 132 5.27 20.50 4.72
C MET A 132 4.47 20.11 3.49
N ALA A 133 3.67 19.05 3.60
CA ALA A 133 2.74 18.63 2.56
C ALA A 133 1.36 19.26 2.79
N HIS A 134 0.50 19.19 1.79
CA HIS A 134 -0.91 19.51 1.95
C HIS A 134 -1.56 18.61 3.03
N PRO A 135 -2.48 19.11 3.87
CA PRO A 135 -3.12 18.32 4.94
C PRO A 135 -3.70 16.97 4.51
N LEU A 136 -4.22 16.90 3.26
CA LEU A 136 -4.75 15.65 2.69
C LEU A 136 -3.69 14.56 2.48
N PHE A 137 -2.40 14.90 2.35
CA PHE A 137 -1.32 13.91 2.34
C PHE A 137 -1.30 13.15 3.67
N TYR A 138 -1.32 13.88 4.79
CA TYR A 138 -1.30 13.30 6.14
C TYR A 138 -2.59 12.54 6.44
N LEU A 139 -3.75 13.08 6.03
CA LEU A 139 -5.01 12.36 6.15
C LEU A 139 -4.96 11.03 5.39
N GLY A 140 -4.46 11.03 4.15
CA GLY A 140 -4.30 9.81 3.36
C GLY A 140 -3.44 8.76 4.07
N MET A 141 -2.31 9.17 4.63
CA MET A 141 -1.44 8.29 5.43
C MET A 141 -2.15 7.74 6.68
N ILE A 142 -2.92 8.58 7.39
CA ILE A 142 -3.70 8.15 8.56
C ILE A 142 -4.78 7.15 8.16
N LEU A 143 -5.48 7.36 7.04
CA LEU A 143 -6.49 6.42 6.54
C LEU A 143 -5.88 5.05 6.23
N VAL A 144 -4.68 5.00 5.64
CA VAL A 144 -3.94 3.75 5.42
C VAL A 144 -3.62 3.05 6.74
N ALA A 145 -3.06 3.78 7.70
CA ALA A 145 -2.71 3.23 9.01
C ALA A 145 -3.95 2.69 9.75
N VAL A 146 -5.03 3.47 9.81
CA VAL A 146 -6.28 3.05 10.45
C VAL A 146 -6.88 1.86 9.72
N GLY A 147 -6.90 1.87 8.38
CA GLY A 147 -7.38 0.75 7.59
C GLY A 147 -6.61 -0.55 7.86
N ALA A 148 -5.28 -0.48 7.98
CA ALA A 148 -4.45 -1.63 8.35
C ALA A 148 -4.76 -2.14 9.77
N LEU A 149 -4.90 -1.24 10.76
CA LEU A 149 -5.27 -1.60 12.14
C LEU A 149 -6.66 -2.25 12.22
N VAL A 150 -7.64 -1.72 11.47
CA VAL A 150 -8.97 -2.35 11.34
C VAL A 150 -8.85 -3.76 10.75
N GLY A 151 -7.92 -3.96 9.82
CA GLY A 151 -7.61 -5.26 9.25
C GLY A 151 -7.09 -6.27 10.28
N ILE A 152 -6.32 -5.81 11.27
CA ILE A 152 -5.79 -6.65 12.35
C ILE A 152 -6.89 -7.14 13.29
N ILE A 153 -7.83 -6.26 13.65
CA ILE A 153 -8.90 -6.54 14.64
C ILE A 153 -9.92 -7.59 14.12
N LEU A 154 -9.82 -8.02 12.86
CA LEU A 154 -10.69 -9.04 12.27
C LEU A 154 -10.43 -10.48 12.74
N PHE A 155 -9.40 -10.70 13.56
CA PHE A 155 -8.98 -11.99 14.10
C PHE A 155 -8.72 -11.90 15.61
#